data_AF-A0A382VJU3-F1
#
_entry.id   AF-A0A382VJU3-F1
#
_cell.length_a   1.000
_cell.length_b   1.000
_cell.length_c   1.000
_cell.angle_alpha   90.00
_cell.angle_beta   90.00
_cell.angle_gamma   90.00
#
_symmetry.space_group_name_H-M   'P 1'
#
loop_
_entity.id
_entity.type
_entity.pdbx_description
1 polymer ?
#
loop_
_entity_poly.entity_id
_entity_poly.type
_entity_poly.pdbx_seq_one_letter_code
_entity_poly.pdbx_strand_id
1 'polypeptide(L)'
;MATVFDKILDTTTGPKAYDWYRRQVRAMTTPGARALINQGKATMRPKYGVMNLFGYDPKHKATLPYYDKFPLIFPVEPAKGGFYGVNFHYLPYGARVAFLRR
;
A
#
# COMPACT_ATOMS: atom_id res chain seq x y z
N MET A 1 14.48 0.55 9.84
CA MET A 1 13.92 -0.55 9.02
C MET A 1 14.29 -0.25 7.56
N ALA A 2 15.02 -1.13 6.88
CA ALA A 2 15.38 -0.91 5.48
C ALA A 2 14.15 -1.08 4.58
N THR A 3 13.88 -0.09 3.76
CA THR A 3 12.82 -0.11 2.73
C THR A 3 13.24 -0.99 1.56
N VAL A 4 12.28 -1.31 0.67
CA VAL A 4 12.59 -1.99 -0.59
C VAL A 4 13.53 -1.15 -1.47
N PHE A 5 13.51 0.18 -1.33
CA PHE A 5 14.36 1.08 -2.09
C PHE A 5 15.81 1.05 -1.61
N ASP A 6 16.02 0.87 -0.30
CA ASP A 6 17.37 0.70 0.26
C ASP A 6 18.04 -0.55 -0.32
N LYS A 7 17.30 -1.65 -0.46
CA LYS A 7 17.79 -2.87 -1.12
C LYS A 7 18.17 -2.67 -2.59
N ILE A 8 17.47 -1.78 -3.32
CA ILE A 8 17.81 -1.46 -4.71
C ILE A 8 19.10 -0.64 -4.73
N LEU A 9 19.23 0.33 -3.84
CA LEU A 9 20.42 1.18 -3.73
C LEU A 9 21.65 0.37 -3.34
N ASP A 10 21.51 -0.63 -2.46
CA ASP A 10 22.61 -1.52 -2.05
C ASP A 10 23.17 -2.36 -3.22
N THR A 11 22.39 -2.61 -4.27
CA THR A 11 22.81 -3.41 -5.44
C THR A 11 23.61 -2.62 -6.47
N THR A 12 23.84 -1.32 -6.26
CA THR A 12 24.48 -0.47 -7.26
C THR A 12 25.33 0.64 -6.64
N THR A 13 26.41 1.02 -7.32
CA THR A 13 27.18 2.24 -7.04
C THR A 13 27.05 3.24 -8.20
N GLY A 14 26.96 4.53 -7.86
CA GLY A 14 26.87 5.64 -8.82
C GLY A 14 25.46 5.96 -9.37
N PRO A 15 25.28 7.12 -10.03
CA PRO A 15 23.98 7.58 -10.54
C PRO A 15 23.47 6.66 -11.66
N LYS A 16 22.19 6.28 -11.59
CA LYS A 16 21.52 5.46 -12.62
C LYS A 16 20.41 6.23 -13.31
N ALA A 17 20.24 5.94 -14.60
CA ALA A 17 19.13 6.50 -15.38
C ALA A 17 17.77 6.06 -14.80
N TYR A 18 16.76 6.91 -14.95
CA TYR A 18 15.38 6.64 -14.52
C TYR A 18 14.85 5.28 -14.99
N ASP A 19 15.15 4.90 -16.23
CA ASP A 19 14.73 3.62 -16.81
C ASP A 19 15.34 2.40 -16.11
N TRP A 20 16.56 2.53 -15.59
CA TRP A 20 17.18 1.46 -14.82
C TRP A 20 16.40 1.22 -13.53
N TYR A 21 16.06 2.28 -12.78
CA TYR A 21 15.24 2.17 -11.57
C TYR A 21 13.86 1.56 -11.88
N ARG A 22 13.21 2.01 -12.97
CA ARG A 22 11.93 1.44 -13.42
C ARG A 22 12.02 -0.07 -13.67
N ARG A 23 13.11 -0.55 -14.28
CA ARG A 23 13.34 -1.98 -14.53
C ARG A 23 13.58 -2.76 -13.23
N GLN A 24 14.39 -2.24 -12.31
CA GLN A 24 14.63 -2.90 -11.02
C GLN A 24 13.35 -3.02 -10.19
N VAL A 25 12.58 -1.93 -10.08
CA VAL A 25 11.29 -1.96 -9.39
C VAL A 25 10.34 -2.97 -10.04
N ARG A 26 10.25 -3.01 -11.38
CA ARG A 26 9.41 -3.99 -12.09
C ARG A 26 9.82 -5.44 -11.78
N ALA A 27 11.11 -5.73 -11.78
CA ALA A 27 11.61 -7.06 -11.43
C ALA A 27 11.21 -7.45 -10.00
N MET A 28 11.29 -6.51 -9.05
CA MET A 28 10.91 -6.73 -7.65
C MET A 28 9.39 -6.82 -7.41
N THR A 29 8.57 -6.18 -8.25
CA THR A 29 7.09 -6.26 -8.17
C THR A 29 6.51 -7.60 -8.66
N THR A 30 7.38 -8.55 -9.03
CA THR A 30 7.00 -9.92 -9.37
C THR A 30 7.31 -10.80 -8.16
N PRO A 31 6.29 -11.42 -7.51
CA PRO A 31 4.96 -11.71 -8.01
C PRO A 31 3.96 -10.55 -7.80
N GLY A 32 3.03 -10.37 -8.74
CA GLY A 32 1.92 -9.43 -8.60
C GLY A 32 0.95 -9.84 -7.47
N ALA A 33 0.03 -8.95 -7.09
CA ALA A 33 -0.87 -9.12 -5.95
C ALA A 33 -1.59 -10.49 -5.90
N ARG A 34 -2.10 -10.98 -7.06
CA ARG A 34 -2.77 -12.29 -7.16
C ARG A 34 -1.83 -13.47 -6.86
N ALA A 35 -0.58 -13.40 -7.29
CA ALA A 35 0.42 -14.42 -7.00
C ALA A 35 0.88 -14.35 -5.53
N LEU A 36 0.94 -13.17 -4.92
CA LEU A 36 1.19 -13.02 -3.48
C LEU A 36 0.05 -13.62 -2.63
N ILE A 37 -1.21 -13.42 -3.05
CA ILE A 37 -2.38 -14.06 -2.43
C ILE A 37 -2.27 -15.58 -2.55
N ASN A 38 -1.97 -16.10 -3.75
CA ASN A 38 -1.82 -17.54 -3.98
C ASN A 38 -0.65 -18.17 -3.19
N GLN A 39 0.39 -17.39 -2.89
CA GLN A 39 1.53 -17.82 -2.05
C GLN A 39 1.22 -17.74 -0.54
N GLY A 40 -0.01 -17.43 -0.13
CA GLY A 40 -0.39 -17.30 1.28
C GLY A 40 0.24 -16.10 1.99
N LYS A 41 0.81 -15.14 1.23
CA LYS A 41 1.40 -13.91 1.79
C LYS A 41 0.35 -12.82 2.06
N ALA A 42 -0.88 -13.04 1.63
CA ALA A 42 -2.03 -12.22 2.03
C ALA A 42 -2.56 -12.70 3.39
N THR A 43 -2.86 -11.75 4.28
CA THR A 43 -3.43 -12.03 5.60
C THR A 43 -4.90 -11.66 5.63
N MET A 44 -5.73 -12.49 6.28
CA MET A 44 -7.15 -12.18 6.52
C MET A 44 -7.35 -11.06 7.54
N ARG A 45 -6.36 -10.82 8.39
CA ARG A 45 -6.39 -9.76 9.41
C ARG A 45 -5.59 -8.54 8.92
N PRO A 46 -6.06 -7.31 9.22
CA PRO A 46 -5.29 -6.10 8.94
C PRO A 46 -4.01 -6.06 9.78
N LYS A 47 -2.94 -5.51 9.21
CA LYS A 47 -1.68 -5.24 9.90
C LYS A 47 -1.67 -3.81 10.42
N TYR A 48 -1.71 -3.61 11.73
CA TYR A 48 -1.63 -2.27 12.31
C TYR A 48 -0.22 -1.70 12.21
N GLY A 49 -0.10 -0.37 12.13
CA GLY A 49 1.18 0.34 12.01
C GLY A 49 1.78 0.39 10.60
N VAL A 50 1.16 -0.27 9.62
CA VAL A 50 1.55 -0.21 8.20
C VAL A 50 0.34 0.04 7.31
N MET A 51 0.58 0.51 6.09
CA MET A 51 -0.48 0.62 5.10
C MET A 51 -0.92 -0.76 4.61
N ASN A 52 -2.22 -0.97 4.52
CA ASN A 52 -2.84 -2.20 4.05
C ASN A 52 -3.47 -1.94 2.69
N LEU A 53 -3.16 -2.83 1.75
CA LEU A 53 -3.81 -2.93 0.45
C LEU A 53 -4.71 -4.17 0.47
N PHE A 54 -5.99 -4.02 0.15
CA PHE A 54 -6.94 -5.13 0.15
C PHE A 54 -8.03 -4.93 -0.90
N GLY A 55 -8.68 -6.03 -1.29
CA GLY A 55 -9.93 -5.98 -2.04
C GLY A 55 -11.11 -5.85 -1.09
N TYR A 56 -12.14 -5.10 -1.49
CA TYR A 56 -13.38 -4.95 -0.73
C TYR A 56 -14.57 -4.76 -1.67
N ASP A 57 -15.77 -4.86 -1.12
CA ASP A 57 -17.01 -4.51 -1.83
C ASP A 57 -17.52 -3.13 -1.36
N PRO A 58 -17.41 -2.07 -2.18
CA PRO A 58 -17.85 -0.74 -1.76
C PRO A 58 -19.36 -0.66 -1.59
N LYS A 59 -19.80 -0.19 -0.41
CA LYS A 59 -21.22 -0.05 -0.04
C LYS A 59 -22.06 0.72 -1.09
N HIS A 60 -21.48 1.75 -1.69
CA HIS A 60 -22.16 2.63 -2.65
C HIS A 60 -21.62 2.48 -4.08
N LYS A 61 -21.02 1.33 -4.44
CA LYS A 61 -20.46 1.09 -5.79
C LYS A 61 -21.45 1.30 -6.94
N ALA A 62 -22.75 1.14 -6.68
CA ALA A 62 -23.79 1.28 -7.69
C ALA A 62 -24.14 2.74 -8.01
N THR A 63 -23.91 3.66 -7.07
CA THR A 63 -24.32 5.06 -7.18
C THR A 63 -23.14 6.03 -7.23
N LEU A 64 -21.99 5.66 -6.66
CA LEU A 64 -20.77 6.48 -6.72
C LEU A 64 -20.12 6.37 -8.11
N PRO A 65 -19.88 7.49 -8.80
CA PRO A 65 -19.20 7.48 -10.11
C PRO A 65 -17.74 7.06 -10.01
N TYR A 66 -17.10 7.35 -8.86
CA TYR A 66 -15.70 7.01 -8.60
C TYR A 66 -15.52 6.50 -7.17
N TYR A 67 -14.77 5.41 -7.03
CA TYR A 67 -14.35 4.83 -5.76
C TYR A 67 -13.04 4.05 -5.95
N ASP A 68 -12.29 3.89 -4.86
CA ASP A 68 -11.05 3.11 -4.90
C ASP A 68 -11.37 1.63 -5.13
N LYS A 69 -10.73 0.98 -6.11
CA LYS A 69 -10.86 -0.49 -6.26
C LYS A 69 -9.94 -1.25 -5.31
N PHE A 70 -8.76 -0.69 -5.03
CA PHE A 70 -7.74 -1.25 -4.15
C PHE A 70 -7.24 -0.15 -3.23
N PRO A 71 -7.97 0.15 -2.14
CA PRO A 71 -7.60 1.20 -1.23
C PRO A 71 -6.30 0.83 -0.51
N LEU A 72 -5.40 1.81 -0.37
CA LEU A 72 -4.17 1.69 0.40
C LEU A 72 -4.30 2.59 1.63
N ILE A 73 -4.55 1.99 2.80
CA ILE A 73 -5.00 2.74 3.98
C ILE A 73 -4.25 2.34 5.26
N PHE A 74 -4.25 3.22 6.26
CA PHE A 74 -3.81 2.86 7.61
C PHE A 74 -5.01 2.38 8.44
N PRO A 75 -5.01 1.13 8.95
CA PRO A 75 -5.93 0.71 10.01
C PRO A 75 -5.65 1.50 11.29
N VAL A 76 -6.69 2.08 11.88
CA VAL A 76 -6.56 2.90 13.10
C VAL A 76 -7.13 2.22 14.33
N GLU A 77 -8.27 1.53 14.21
CA GLU A 77 -8.93 0.87 15.34
C GLU A 77 -9.81 -0.30 14.86
N PRO A 78 -10.14 -1.27 15.74
CA PRO A 78 -11.01 -2.38 15.40
C PRO A 78 -12.46 -1.93 15.23
N ALA A 79 -13.20 -2.59 14.34
CA ALA A 79 -14.64 -2.38 14.16
C ALA A 79 -15.37 -3.73 14.17
N LYS A 80 -16.68 -3.73 14.42
CA LYS A 80 -17.47 -4.97 14.34
C LYS A 80 -17.38 -5.55 12.91
N GLY A 81 -16.76 -6.71 12.78
CA GLY A 81 -16.57 -7.39 11.49
C GLY A 81 -15.39 -6.86 10.66
N GLY A 82 -14.54 -5.99 11.20
CA GLY A 82 -13.41 -5.43 10.45
C GLY A 82 -12.60 -4.41 11.25
N PHE A 83 -12.32 -3.27 10.63
CA PHE A 83 -11.52 -2.19 11.21
C PHE A 83 -11.93 -0.86 10.61
N TYR A 84 -11.74 0.20 11.38
CA TYR A 84 -11.74 1.56 10.85
C TYR A 84 -10.34 1.90 10.34
N GLY A 85 -10.29 2.69 9.28
CA GLY A 85 -9.04 3.04 8.63
C GLY A 85 -9.15 4.28 7.79
N VAL A 86 -7.99 4.89 7.51
CA VAL A 86 -7.91 6.16 6.77
C VAL A 86 -7.11 5.99 5.49
N ASN A 87 -7.72 6.36 4.37
CA ASN A 87 -7.01 6.49 3.10
C ASN A 87 -6.40 7.89 3.00
N PHE A 88 -5.08 7.95 2.86
CA PHE A 88 -4.38 9.22 2.74
C PHE A 88 -4.71 9.96 1.46
N HIS A 89 -5.19 9.29 0.41
CA HIS A 89 -5.58 9.95 -0.83
C HIS A 89 -6.62 11.05 -0.62
N TYR A 90 -7.54 10.89 0.34
CA TYR A 90 -8.56 11.90 0.67
C TYR A 90 -8.09 12.96 1.66
N LEU A 91 -6.88 12.83 2.20
CA LEU A 91 -6.33 13.80 3.15
C LEU A 91 -5.49 14.86 2.44
N PRO A 92 -5.59 16.14 2.84
CA PRO A 92 -4.62 17.17 2.47
C PRO A 92 -3.21 16.82 2.94
N TYR A 93 -2.17 17.31 2.25
CA TYR A 93 -0.78 16.96 2.55
C TYR A 93 -0.39 17.21 4.02
N GLY A 94 -0.80 18.35 4.60
CA GLY A 94 -0.52 18.67 6.00
C GLY A 94 -1.10 17.66 6.98
N ALA A 95 -2.31 17.16 6.71
CA ALA A 95 -2.97 16.16 7.54
C ALA A 95 -2.25 14.79 7.49
N ARG A 96 -1.74 14.41 6.31
CA ARG A 96 -0.93 13.18 6.16
C ARG A 96 0.33 13.24 7.02
N VAL A 97 1.04 14.38 6.98
CA VAL A 97 2.26 14.59 7.77
C VAL A 97 1.95 14.61 9.25
N ALA A 98 0.89 15.30 9.68
CA ALA A 98 0.47 15.35 11.07
C ALA A 98 0.10 13.96 11.62
N PHE A 99 -0.51 13.10 10.80
CA PHE A 99 -0.82 11.72 11.16
C PHE A 99 0.46 10.89 11.39
N LEU A 100 1.43 10.96 10.47
CA LEU A 100 2.66 10.13 10.53
C LEU A 100 3.69 10.58 11.58
N ARG A 101 3.55 11.79 12.13
CA ARG A 101 4.48 12.35 13.13
C ARG A 101 4.20 11.92 14.56
N ARG A 102 3.06 11.26 14.80
CA ARG A 102 2.68 10.71 16.11
C ARG A 102 3.21 9.29 16.25
#